data_AF-A0A959NVD8-F1
#
_entry.id   AF-A0A959NVD8-F1
#
_cell.length_a   1.000
_cell.length_b   1.000
_cell.length_c   1.000
_cell.angle_alpha   90.00
_cell.angle_beta   90.00
_cell.angle_gamma   90.00
#
_symmetry.space_group_name_H-M   'P 1'
#
loop_
_entity.id
_entity.type
_entity.pdbx_description
1 polymer ?
#
loop_
_entity_poly.entity_id
_entity_poly.type
_entity_poly.pdbx_seq_one_letter_code
_entity_poly.pdbx_strand_id
1 'polypeptide(L)'
;MKDASPLLLLKKIQQDTITQAELKTIIEFCFNTSASILHNYYKTKIDKKNYSKEFVDDLAIDAIVPLFIKNKSGVLGIKRAMDNWSDQIADDADAEFFISRLIWKRTDQAITNMLKEQDPIFNKILKTLNICITTSNIKKIRYLGTVYVVENQTEVLDGNLIKNENFKNIPNDLFGYKQVILFEKLFDYLKRETHFTPAIPLNLMIKRVKEYYIQKHFHSKSVHAEQDNIFLYDDIVQIGLNSIKEQLDTYYVPNYRLNENDAELIMSSFKNISEDLLNGGMNGSLYDYLKSQNVSLSSEKFYSDYHSIMNYLFNNFKKQIANLVE
;
A
#
# COMPACT_ATOMS: atom_id res chain seq x y z
N MET A 1 -24.74 6.00 14.06
CA MET A 1 -24.77 6.87 15.26
C MET A 1 -25.99 7.78 15.34
N LYS A 2 -26.95 7.75 14.39
CA LYS A 2 -28.09 8.68 14.39
C LYS A 2 -28.92 8.72 15.70
N ASP A 3 -28.85 7.67 16.53
CA ASP A 3 -29.61 7.56 17.78
C ASP A 3 -28.75 7.52 19.06
N ALA A 4 -27.41 7.60 18.98
CA ALA A 4 -26.52 7.48 20.14
C ALA A 4 -25.42 8.55 20.13
N SER A 5 -25.36 9.37 21.18
CA SER A 5 -24.39 10.48 21.33
C SER A 5 -22.93 9.98 21.25
N PRO A 6 -22.17 10.37 20.20
CA PRO A 6 -20.73 10.13 20.08
C PRO A 6 -19.93 10.48 21.34
N LEU A 7 -20.19 11.66 21.90
CA LEU A 7 -19.46 12.16 23.05
C LEU A 7 -19.70 11.28 24.28
N LEU A 8 -20.96 10.86 24.50
CA LEU A 8 -21.30 9.99 25.61
C LEU A 8 -20.57 8.65 25.52
N LEU A 9 -20.53 8.05 24.33
CA LEU A 9 -19.85 6.78 24.11
C LEU A 9 -18.34 6.89 24.32
N LEU A 10 -17.70 7.98 23.84
CA LEU A 10 -16.28 8.25 24.10
C LEU A 10 -16.00 8.45 25.59
N LYS A 11 -16.84 9.19 26.32
CA LYS A 11 -16.72 9.36 27.78
C LYS A 11 -16.82 8.03 28.51
N LYS A 12 -17.76 7.15 28.13
CA LYS A 12 -17.88 5.80 28.70
C LYS A 12 -16.67 4.91 28.40
N ILE A 13 -16.06 5.04 27.22
CA ILE A 13 -14.77 4.37 26.90
C ILE A 13 -13.67 4.89 27.83
N GLN A 14 -13.58 6.20 28.02
CA GLN A 14 -12.54 6.80 28.85
C GLN A 14 -12.66 6.37 30.32
N GLN A 15 -13.89 6.22 30.80
CA GLN A 15 -14.22 5.77 32.16
C GLN A 15 -14.23 4.24 32.33
N ASP A 16 -13.97 3.46 31.27
CA ASP A 16 -14.08 2.00 31.24
C ASP A 16 -15.47 1.46 31.67
N THR A 17 -16.55 2.25 31.45
CA THR A 17 -17.94 1.91 31.81
C THR A 17 -18.81 1.52 30.61
N ILE A 18 -18.22 1.46 29.41
CA ILE A 18 -18.94 1.14 28.18
C ILE A 18 -19.46 -0.31 28.17
N THR A 19 -20.72 -0.50 27.78
CA THR A 19 -21.32 -1.83 27.60
C THR A 19 -20.92 -2.46 26.26
N GLN A 20 -21.11 -3.77 26.11
CA GLN A 20 -20.83 -4.45 24.83
C GLN A 20 -21.69 -3.93 23.67
N ALA A 21 -22.97 -3.63 23.92
CA ALA A 21 -23.87 -3.10 22.90
C ALA A 21 -23.43 -1.72 22.40
N GLU A 22 -23.04 -0.84 23.33
CA GLU A 22 -22.52 0.49 23.03
C GLU A 22 -21.17 0.45 22.31
N LEU A 23 -20.29 -0.47 22.72
CA LEU A 23 -19.02 -0.69 22.05
C LEU A 23 -19.23 -1.15 20.61
N LYS A 24 -20.20 -2.05 20.38
CA LYS A 24 -20.58 -2.50 19.05
C LYS A 24 -21.06 -1.33 18.17
N THR A 25 -21.86 -0.41 18.72
CA THR A 25 -22.32 0.79 17.99
C THR A 25 -21.15 1.66 17.50
N ILE A 26 -20.14 1.88 18.34
CA ILE A 26 -18.93 2.62 17.94
C ILE A 26 -18.13 1.84 16.89
N ILE A 27 -17.97 0.51 17.06
CA ILE A 27 -17.23 -0.32 16.11
C ILE A 27 -17.89 -0.27 14.73
N GLU A 28 -19.22 -0.40 14.66
CA GLU A 28 -19.99 -0.32 13.41
C GLU A 28 -19.83 1.04 12.74
N PHE A 29 -19.84 2.14 13.51
CA PHE A 29 -19.58 3.46 12.96
C PHE A 29 -18.17 3.59 12.37
N CYS A 30 -17.16 3.13 13.11
CA CYS A 30 -15.77 3.14 12.66
C CYS A 30 -15.56 2.29 11.41
N PHE A 31 -16.19 1.11 11.36
CA PHE A 31 -16.17 0.22 10.21
C PHE A 31 -16.78 0.88 8.97
N ASN A 32 -18.02 1.37 9.08
CA ASN A 32 -18.71 2.03 7.97
C ASN A 32 -17.94 3.25 7.45
N THR A 33 -17.34 4.03 8.35
CA THR A 33 -16.48 5.16 7.99
C THR A 33 -15.26 4.70 7.21
N SER A 34 -14.54 3.68 7.69
CA SER A 34 -13.37 3.10 7.04
C SER A 34 -13.70 2.52 5.65
N ALA A 35 -14.77 1.71 5.56
CA ALA A 35 -15.24 1.14 4.31
C ALA A 35 -15.61 2.22 3.29
N SER A 36 -16.29 3.29 3.70
CA SER A 36 -16.62 4.42 2.82
C SER A 36 -15.37 5.11 2.25
N ILE A 37 -14.35 5.32 3.09
CA ILE A 37 -13.06 5.87 2.66
C ILE A 37 -12.40 4.95 1.62
N LEU A 38 -12.37 3.65 1.88
CA LEU A 38 -11.78 2.65 0.98
C LEU A 38 -12.55 2.57 -0.35
N HIS A 39 -13.88 2.53 -0.32
CA HIS A 39 -14.70 2.55 -1.52
C HIS A 39 -14.39 3.76 -2.40
N ASN A 40 -14.26 4.95 -1.81
CA ASN A 40 -13.88 6.16 -2.54
C ASN A 40 -12.44 6.08 -3.08
N TYR A 41 -11.51 5.52 -2.31
CA TYR A 41 -10.14 5.30 -2.73
C TYR A 41 -10.06 4.36 -3.95
N TYR A 42 -10.69 3.19 -3.89
CA TYR A 42 -10.64 2.21 -4.99
C TYR A 42 -11.45 2.65 -6.21
N LYS A 43 -12.58 3.34 -6.03
CA LYS A 43 -13.35 3.91 -7.15
C LYS A 43 -12.54 4.90 -7.98
N THR A 44 -11.53 5.55 -7.39
CA THR A 44 -10.80 6.66 -8.01
C THR A 44 -9.34 6.38 -8.36
N LYS A 45 -8.68 5.37 -7.74
CA LYS A 45 -7.20 5.27 -7.78
C LYS A 45 -6.59 3.91 -8.13
N ILE A 46 -7.36 2.82 -8.22
CA ILE A 46 -6.83 1.47 -8.47
C ILE A 46 -7.67 0.76 -9.56
N ASP A 47 -7.01 -0.05 -10.37
CA ASP A 47 -7.63 -0.91 -11.37
C ASP A 47 -8.76 -1.72 -10.75
N LYS A 48 -9.95 -1.68 -11.37
CA LYS A 48 -11.18 -2.30 -10.87
C LYS A 48 -11.06 -3.81 -10.61
N LYS A 49 -9.99 -4.46 -11.06
CA LYS A 49 -9.77 -5.91 -10.95
C LYS A 49 -9.65 -6.41 -9.50
N ASN A 50 -9.20 -5.58 -8.56
CA ASN A 50 -9.01 -5.96 -7.14
C ASN A 50 -10.14 -5.50 -6.22
N TYR A 51 -11.23 -5.02 -6.81
CA TYR A 51 -12.37 -4.49 -6.08
C TYR A 51 -13.41 -5.58 -5.86
N SER A 52 -13.26 -6.35 -4.79
CA SER A 52 -14.38 -7.09 -4.19
C SER A 52 -14.87 -6.35 -2.95
N LYS A 53 -16.15 -6.51 -2.62
CA LYS A 53 -16.71 -5.91 -1.40
C LYS A 53 -16.04 -6.52 -0.18
N GLU A 54 -15.80 -7.82 -0.23
CA GLU A 54 -15.15 -8.62 0.80
C GLU A 54 -13.74 -8.09 1.11
N PHE A 55 -12.94 -7.77 0.08
CA PHE A 55 -11.60 -7.21 0.27
C PHE A 55 -11.63 -5.83 0.92
N VAL A 56 -12.60 -4.98 0.56
CA VAL A 56 -12.78 -3.66 1.19
C VAL A 56 -13.18 -3.81 2.66
N ASP A 57 -14.08 -4.74 2.96
CA ASP A 57 -14.55 -5.00 4.31
C ASP A 57 -13.42 -5.55 5.19
N ASP A 58 -12.62 -6.50 4.69
CA ASP A 58 -11.45 -7.05 5.39
C ASP A 58 -10.41 -5.96 5.70
N LEU A 59 -10.07 -5.14 4.70
CA LEU A 59 -9.13 -4.03 4.89
C LEU A 59 -9.68 -2.95 5.82
N ALA A 60 -11.01 -2.72 5.83
CA ALA A 60 -11.66 -1.82 6.76
C ALA A 60 -11.56 -2.35 8.19
N ILE A 61 -11.74 -3.65 8.39
CA ILE A 61 -11.58 -4.35 9.67
C ILE A 61 -10.14 -4.20 10.16
N ASP A 62 -9.15 -4.53 9.32
CA ASP A 62 -7.73 -4.41 9.67
C ASP A 62 -7.33 -3.00 10.12
N ALA A 63 -7.92 -1.97 9.51
CA ALA A 63 -7.70 -0.58 9.91
C ALA A 63 -8.20 -0.30 11.34
N ILE A 64 -9.40 -0.76 11.70
CA ILE A 64 -10.06 -0.38 12.95
C ILE A 64 -9.76 -1.32 14.11
N VAL A 65 -9.50 -2.60 13.87
CA VAL A 65 -9.28 -3.63 14.89
C VAL A 65 -8.31 -3.19 15.99
N PRO A 66 -7.13 -2.62 15.68
CA PRO A 66 -6.19 -2.27 16.73
C PRO A 66 -6.58 -1.04 17.56
N LEU A 67 -7.75 -0.42 17.30
CA LEU A 67 -8.38 0.56 18.21
C LEU A 67 -9.18 -0.12 19.33
N PHE A 68 -9.66 -1.33 19.09
CA PHE A 68 -10.61 -2.06 19.96
C PHE A 68 -10.00 -3.30 20.62
N ILE A 69 -8.76 -3.64 20.29
CA ILE A 69 -7.98 -4.63 21.03
C ILE A 69 -7.25 -3.95 22.19
N LYS A 70 -7.39 -4.52 23.39
CA LYS A 70 -6.62 -4.10 24.58
C LYS A 70 -5.14 -4.45 24.38
N ASN A 71 -4.26 -3.50 24.65
CA ASN A 71 -2.83 -3.74 24.66
C ASN A 71 -2.41 -4.60 25.88
N LYS A 72 -1.10 -4.86 26.02
CA LYS A 72 -0.54 -5.56 27.19
C LYS A 72 -0.87 -4.90 28.54
N SER A 73 -1.18 -3.60 28.57
CA SER A 73 -1.58 -2.88 29.78
C SER A 73 -3.10 -2.81 29.97
N GLY A 74 -3.90 -3.56 29.19
CA GLY A 74 -5.35 -3.62 29.30
C GLY A 74 -6.11 -2.41 28.70
N VAL A 75 -5.42 -1.47 28.07
CA VAL A 75 -5.99 -0.21 27.55
C VAL A 75 -6.33 -0.33 26.07
N LEU A 76 -7.53 0.12 25.69
CA LEU A 76 -7.98 0.19 24.30
C LEU A 76 -7.19 1.23 23.50
N GLY A 77 -6.94 0.94 22.21
CA GLY A 77 -6.23 1.86 21.32
C GLY A 77 -6.96 3.20 21.14
N ILE A 78 -8.30 3.19 21.07
CA ILE A 78 -9.11 4.41 20.98
C ILE A 78 -9.00 5.28 22.23
N LYS A 79 -8.89 4.68 23.42
CA LYS A 79 -8.69 5.42 24.69
C LYS A 79 -7.36 6.17 24.67
N ARG A 80 -6.28 5.48 24.27
CA ARG A 80 -4.98 6.13 24.08
C ARG A 80 -5.02 7.25 23.04
N ALA A 81 -5.80 7.09 21.97
CA ALA A 81 -5.92 8.13 20.94
C ALA A 81 -6.60 9.39 21.50
N MET A 82 -7.59 9.24 22.39
CA MET A 82 -8.20 10.37 23.09
C MET A 82 -7.21 11.05 24.03
N ASP A 83 -6.43 10.28 24.80
CA ASP A 83 -5.45 10.82 25.75
C ASP A 83 -4.32 11.63 25.07
N ASN A 84 -4.05 11.35 23.79
CA ASN A 84 -3.05 12.06 22.98
C ASN A 84 -3.66 13.08 22.02
N TRP A 85 -4.97 13.34 22.11
CA TRP A 85 -5.64 14.33 21.28
C TRP A 85 -5.36 15.72 21.82
N SER A 86 -4.94 16.66 20.95
CA SER A 86 -4.55 18.01 21.37
C SER A 86 -5.74 18.89 21.71
N ASP A 87 -6.89 18.67 21.05
CA ASP A 87 -8.04 19.55 21.11
C ASP A 87 -9.05 19.02 22.14
N GLN A 88 -9.82 19.90 22.77
CA GLN A 88 -10.88 19.45 23.66
C GLN A 88 -12.05 18.87 22.84
N ILE A 89 -12.59 17.72 23.26
CA ILE A 89 -13.80 17.14 22.66
C ILE A 89 -15.01 17.62 23.49
N ALA A 90 -15.62 18.73 23.09
CA ALA A 90 -16.63 19.39 23.91
C ALA A 90 -18.05 18.90 23.63
N ASP A 91 -18.36 18.59 22.37
CA ASP A 91 -19.70 18.20 21.92
C ASP A 91 -19.68 16.94 21.01
N ASP A 92 -20.86 16.55 20.52
CA ASP A 92 -21.01 15.40 19.63
C ASP A 92 -20.35 15.63 18.25
N ALA A 93 -20.30 16.86 17.75
CA ALA A 93 -19.66 17.17 16.48
C ALA A 93 -18.13 17.04 16.58
N ASP A 94 -17.54 17.53 17.66
CA ASP A 94 -16.13 17.34 17.99
C ASP A 94 -15.79 15.86 18.12
N ALA A 95 -16.66 15.09 18.77
CA ALA A 95 -16.49 13.65 18.96
C ALA A 95 -16.55 12.90 17.61
N GLU A 96 -17.50 13.21 16.74
CA GLU A 96 -17.55 12.65 15.38
C GLU A 96 -16.34 13.04 14.55
N PHE A 97 -15.88 14.29 14.65
CA PHE A 97 -14.69 14.77 13.97
C PHE A 97 -13.44 14.04 14.43
N PHE A 98 -13.26 13.88 15.75
CA PHE A 98 -12.17 13.11 16.35
C PHE A 98 -12.16 11.67 15.84
N ILE A 99 -13.29 10.96 15.94
CA ILE A 99 -13.39 9.56 15.49
C ILE A 99 -13.09 9.48 13.99
N SER A 100 -13.73 10.32 13.17
CA SER A 100 -13.53 10.33 11.73
C SER A 100 -12.06 10.55 11.36
N ARG A 101 -11.39 11.52 11.98
CA ARG A 101 -9.97 11.82 11.73
C ARG A 101 -9.06 10.66 12.17
N LEU A 102 -9.39 10.00 13.28
CA LEU A 102 -8.69 8.80 13.73
C LEU A 102 -8.85 7.65 12.72
N ILE A 103 -10.07 7.37 12.28
CA ILE A 103 -10.36 6.31 11.30
C ILE A 103 -9.65 6.60 9.98
N TRP A 104 -9.73 7.83 9.46
CA TRP A 104 -8.98 8.24 8.27
C TRP A 104 -7.49 7.92 8.33
N LYS A 105 -6.84 8.23 9.47
CA LYS A 105 -5.41 7.94 9.67
C LYS A 105 -5.13 6.44 9.66
N ARG A 106 -6.02 5.64 10.24
CA ARG A 106 -5.88 4.18 10.33
C ARG A 106 -6.14 3.48 9.01
N THR A 107 -7.17 3.90 8.28
CA THR A 107 -7.48 3.39 6.95
C THR A 107 -6.33 3.67 5.98
N ASP A 108 -5.74 4.87 6.00
CA ASP A 108 -4.57 5.18 5.16
C ASP A 108 -3.33 4.34 5.52
N GLN A 109 -3.13 4.06 6.81
CA GLN A 109 -2.07 3.16 7.26
C GLN A 109 -2.30 1.73 6.74
N ALA A 110 -3.53 1.24 6.79
CA ALA A 110 -3.91 -0.07 6.27
C ALA A 110 -3.69 -0.15 4.75
N ILE A 111 -4.15 0.84 3.98
CA ILE A 111 -3.89 0.95 2.53
C ILE A 111 -2.37 0.91 2.26
N THR A 112 -1.60 1.71 2.99
CA THR A 112 -0.15 1.79 2.79
C THR A 112 0.52 0.46 3.10
N ASN A 113 0.10 -0.25 4.16
CA ASN A 113 0.66 -1.56 4.52
C ASN A 113 0.32 -2.61 3.47
N MET A 114 -0.94 -2.68 3.04
CA MET A 114 -1.39 -3.56 1.97
C MET A 114 -0.60 -3.32 0.68
N LEU A 115 -0.40 -2.06 0.25
CA LEU A 115 0.44 -1.74 -0.91
C LEU A 115 1.90 -2.18 -0.75
N LYS A 116 2.47 -2.06 0.46
CA LYS A 116 3.85 -2.50 0.73
C LYS A 116 4.00 -4.02 0.71
N GLU A 117 2.98 -4.73 1.15
CA GLU A 117 2.96 -6.20 1.17
C GLU A 117 2.78 -6.75 -0.25
N GLN A 118 1.92 -6.11 -1.03
CA GLN A 118 1.60 -6.52 -2.39
C GLN A 118 2.66 -6.10 -3.41
N ASP A 119 3.39 -4.98 -3.22
CA ASP A 119 4.39 -4.49 -4.18
C ASP A 119 5.76 -4.20 -3.51
N PRO A 120 6.77 -5.07 -3.70
CA PRO A 120 8.11 -4.89 -3.15
C PRO A 120 8.84 -3.66 -3.69
N ILE A 121 8.62 -3.30 -4.96
CA ILE A 121 9.23 -2.13 -5.59
C ILE A 121 8.64 -0.87 -4.96
N PHE A 122 7.31 -0.82 -4.84
CA PHE A 122 6.61 0.26 -4.15
C PHE A 122 7.15 0.46 -2.73
N ASN A 123 7.33 -0.63 -1.98
CA ASN A 123 7.86 -0.57 -0.61
C ASN A 123 9.29 -0.02 -0.57
N LYS A 124 10.17 -0.44 -1.47
CA LYS A 124 11.56 0.07 -1.54
C LYS A 124 11.59 1.56 -1.85
N ILE A 125 10.87 2.00 -2.88
CA ILE A 125 10.78 3.42 -3.25
C ILE A 125 10.21 4.23 -2.09
N LEU A 126 9.11 3.78 -1.47
CA LEU A 126 8.50 4.46 -0.34
C LEU A 126 9.49 4.61 0.84
N LYS A 127 10.28 3.57 1.16
CA LYS A 127 11.32 3.65 2.20
C LYS A 127 12.36 4.71 1.86
N THR A 128 12.88 4.71 0.63
CA THR A 128 13.88 5.70 0.18
C THR A 128 13.33 7.12 0.23
N LEU A 129 12.11 7.34 -0.29
CA LEU A 129 11.47 8.65 -0.23
C LEU A 129 11.20 9.08 1.22
N ASN A 130 10.80 8.16 2.11
CA ASN A 130 10.60 8.49 3.52
C ASN A 130 11.90 8.93 4.20
N ILE A 131 13.02 8.27 3.92
CA ILE A 131 14.33 8.69 4.43
C ILE A 131 14.61 10.11 3.94
N CYS A 132 14.45 10.39 2.65
CA CYS A 132 14.65 11.72 2.09
C CYS A 132 13.73 12.77 2.73
N ILE A 133 12.47 12.42 2.99
CA ILE A 133 11.52 13.29 3.68
C ILE A 133 11.98 13.60 5.10
N THR A 134 12.49 12.61 5.82
CA THR A 134 12.97 12.83 7.19
C THR A 134 14.30 13.57 7.28
N THR A 135 15.17 13.43 6.27
CA THR A 135 16.51 14.04 6.26
C THR A 135 16.55 15.40 5.55
N SER A 136 15.49 15.78 4.85
CA SER A 136 15.37 17.06 4.14
C SER A 136 14.38 17.98 4.84
N ASN A 137 14.40 19.29 4.54
CA ASN A 137 13.47 20.27 5.10
C ASN A 137 12.07 20.20 4.45
N ILE A 138 11.47 19.01 4.43
CA ILE A 138 10.18 18.71 3.82
C ILE A 138 9.32 17.87 4.79
N LYS A 139 8.00 17.93 4.66
CA LYS A 139 7.09 17.20 5.55
C LYS A 139 5.91 16.60 4.80
N LYS A 140 5.14 15.76 5.51
CA LYS A 140 3.91 15.17 4.99
C LYS A 140 2.70 15.88 5.55
N ILE A 141 1.76 16.25 4.68
CA ILE A 141 0.43 16.75 5.06
C ILE A 141 -0.62 15.82 4.46
N ARG A 142 -1.73 15.65 5.18
CA ARG A 142 -2.87 14.84 4.76
C ARG A 142 -4.00 15.75 4.33
N TYR A 143 -4.55 15.52 3.14
CA TYR A 143 -5.70 16.27 2.65
C TYR A 143 -6.60 15.38 1.79
N LEU A 144 -7.89 15.33 2.12
CA LEU A 144 -8.92 14.52 1.45
C LEU A 144 -8.44 13.10 1.10
N GLY A 145 -7.91 12.40 2.10
CA GLY A 145 -7.46 11.01 1.92
C GLY A 145 -6.21 10.79 1.10
N THR A 146 -5.45 11.86 0.84
CA THR A 146 -4.19 11.77 0.12
C THR A 146 -3.07 12.33 1.01
N VAL A 147 -1.97 11.58 1.08
CA VAL A 147 -0.74 12.03 1.70
C VAL A 147 0.05 12.82 0.66
N TYR A 148 0.28 14.11 0.93
CA TYR A 148 1.11 14.99 0.13
C TYR A 148 2.45 15.20 0.82
N VAL A 149 3.50 15.31 0.02
CA VAL A 149 4.82 15.80 0.44
C VAL A 149 4.89 17.28 0.07
N VAL A 150 5.28 18.12 1.02
CA VAL A 150 5.35 19.57 0.90
C VAL A 150 6.62 20.10 1.54
N GLU A 151 6.98 21.34 1.23
CA GLU A 151 8.04 22.05 1.95
C GLU A 151 7.64 22.29 3.42
N ASN A 152 8.63 22.28 4.33
CA ASN A 152 8.37 22.29 5.77
C ASN A 152 7.56 23.50 6.27
N GLN A 153 7.73 24.67 5.63
CA GLN A 153 6.98 25.90 5.93
C GLN A 153 5.49 25.84 5.55
N THR A 154 5.05 24.86 4.77
CA THR A 154 3.65 24.77 4.33
C THR A 154 2.78 24.31 5.49
N GLU A 155 1.88 25.11 6.03
CA GLU A 155 1.01 24.68 7.13
C GLU A 155 -0.32 24.10 6.65
N VAL A 156 -0.90 24.73 5.63
CA VAL A 156 -2.19 24.37 5.06
C VAL A 156 -2.01 24.10 3.57
N LEU A 157 -2.74 23.10 3.08
CA LEU A 157 -2.88 22.87 1.65
C LEU A 157 -4.04 23.72 1.14
N ASP A 158 -3.72 24.83 0.51
CA ASP A 158 -4.66 25.69 -0.19
C ASP A 158 -4.43 25.62 -1.72
N GLY A 159 -5.41 26.09 -2.49
CA GLY A 159 -5.30 26.18 -3.95
C GLY A 159 -5.56 24.89 -4.72
N ASN A 160 -5.06 24.85 -5.96
CA ASN A 160 -5.33 23.77 -6.90
C ASN A 160 -4.28 22.66 -6.73
N LEU A 161 -4.70 21.53 -6.18
CA LEU A 161 -3.83 20.36 -6.00
C LEU A 161 -3.71 19.56 -7.30
N ILE A 162 -2.50 19.09 -7.60
CA ILE A 162 -2.26 18.30 -8.81
C ILE A 162 -3.00 16.96 -8.75
N LYS A 163 -3.79 16.68 -9.79
CA LYS A 163 -4.55 15.43 -9.95
C LYS A 163 -3.73 14.40 -10.72
N ASN A 164 -4.16 13.14 -10.67
CA ASN A 164 -3.48 12.01 -11.32
C ASN A 164 -3.19 12.26 -12.81
N GLU A 165 -4.17 12.76 -13.55
CA GLU A 165 -4.08 13.03 -14.99
C GLU A 165 -2.96 14.03 -15.30
N ASN A 166 -2.88 15.11 -14.53
CA ASN A 166 -1.85 16.13 -14.69
C ASN A 166 -0.50 15.69 -14.15
N PHE A 167 -0.46 14.87 -13.10
CA PHE A 167 0.78 14.37 -12.50
C PHE A 167 1.56 13.47 -13.47
N LYS A 168 0.85 12.70 -14.31
CA LYS A 168 1.47 11.88 -15.36
C LYS A 168 2.25 12.71 -16.38
N ASN A 169 1.82 13.96 -16.61
CA ASN A 169 2.44 14.87 -17.58
C ASN A 169 3.67 15.60 -17.04
N ILE A 170 4.07 15.35 -15.78
CA ILE A 170 5.34 15.87 -15.27
C ILE A 170 6.49 15.24 -16.09
N PRO A 171 7.45 16.06 -16.56
CA PRO A 171 8.59 15.60 -17.35
C PRO A 171 9.35 14.43 -16.72
N ASN A 172 9.65 13.41 -17.51
CA ASN A 172 10.29 12.17 -17.07
C ASN A 172 11.70 12.40 -16.48
N ASP A 173 12.45 13.34 -17.03
CA ASP A 173 13.80 13.69 -16.62
C ASP A 173 13.87 14.18 -15.16
N LEU A 174 12.80 14.80 -14.66
CA LEU A 174 12.71 15.20 -13.26
C LEU A 174 12.77 14.00 -12.30
N PHE A 175 12.35 12.81 -12.73
CA PHE A 175 12.37 11.60 -11.89
C PHE A 175 13.74 10.88 -11.91
N GLY A 176 14.68 11.36 -12.71
CA GLY A 176 16.05 10.84 -12.79
C GLY A 176 17.03 11.40 -11.78
N TYR A 177 16.66 12.46 -11.06
CA TYR A 177 17.51 13.04 -10.03
C TYR A 177 17.60 12.13 -8.80
N LYS A 178 18.73 12.21 -8.08
CA LYS A 178 18.86 11.59 -6.76
C LYS A 178 17.73 12.09 -5.85
N GLN A 179 17.21 11.22 -5.00
CA GLN A 179 15.94 11.42 -4.28
C GLN A 179 15.94 12.65 -3.35
N VAL A 180 17.12 13.09 -2.88
CA VAL A 180 17.28 14.34 -2.11
C VAL A 180 16.98 15.58 -2.97
N ILE A 181 17.46 15.60 -4.21
CA ILE A 181 17.32 16.72 -5.16
C ILE A 181 15.96 16.64 -5.89
N LEU A 182 15.43 15.43 -6.03
CA LEU A 182 14.17 15.14 -6.70
C LEU A 182 13.00 15.99 -6.20
N PHE A 183 12.80 16.07 -4.89
CA PHE A 183 11.70 16.85 -4.32
C PHE A 183 11.86 18.35 -4.58
N GLU A 184 13.08 18.89 -4.45
CA GLU A 184 13.37 20.29 -4.75
C GLU A 184 13.02 20.63 -6.21
N LYS A 185 13.46 19.81 -7.17
CA LYS A 185 13.16 20.01 -8.59
C LYS A 185 11.69 19.89 -8.92
N LEU A 186 10.98 18.96 -8.28
CA LEU A 186 9.54 18.83 -8.46
C LEU A 186 8.78 20.01 -7.86
N PHE A 187 9.18 20.52 -6.69
CA PHE A 187 8.58 21.73 -6.13
C PHE A 187 8.83 22.95 -7.00
N ASP A 188 10.06 23.14 -7.49
CA ASP A 188 10.40 24.21 -8.44
C ASP A 188 9.55 24.12 -9.71
N TYR A 189 9.42 22.92 -10.30
CA TYR A 189 8.60 22.69 -11.48
C TYR A 189 7.13 23.05 -11.22
N LEU A 190 6.54 22.56 -10.11
CA LEU A 190 5.15 22.87 -9.78
C LEU A 190 4.93 24.38 -9.59
N LYS A 191 5.87 25.07 -8.94
CA LYS A 191 5.79 26.52 -8.70
C LYS A 191 5.94 27.37 -9.95
N ARG A 192 6.85 26.99 -10.87
CA ARG A 192 7.27 27.83 -11.99
C ARG A 192 6.55 27.49 -13.28
N GLU A 193 6.34 26.21 -13.54
CA GLU A 193 5.87 25.68 -14.81
C GLU A 193 4.39 25.26 -14.76
N THR A 194 3.75 25.34 -13.59
CA THR A 194 2.35 24.93 -13.43
C THR A 194 1.55 25.91 -12.56
N HIS A 195 0.23 25.73 -12.53
CA HIS A 195 -0.67 26.45 -11.63
C HIS A 195 -1.04 25.65 -10.37
N PHE A 196 -0.31 24.57 -10.10
CA PHE A 196 -0.59 23.70 -8.96
C PHE A 196 0.18 24.14 -7.71
N THR A 197 -0.47 23.99 -6.56
CA THR A 197 0.20 24.09 -5.27
C THR A 197 1.37 23.10 -5.22
N PRO A 198 2.56 23.47 -4.68
CA PRO A 198 3.73 22.60 -4.61
C PRO A 198 3.55 21.50 -3.54
N ALA A 199 2.61 20.60 -3.81
CA ALA A 199 2.21 19.51 -2.96
C ALA A 199 2.17 18.24 -3.81
N ILE A 200 3.08 17.31 -3.52
CA ILE A 200 3.31 16.12 -4.33
C ILE A 200 2.56 14.94 -3.71
N PRO A 201 1.56 14.34 -4.38
CA PRO A 201 0.87 13.16 -3.86
C PRO A 201 1.84 11.97 -3.75
N LEU A 202 2.12 11.49 -2.55
CA LEU A 202 3.18 10.51 -2.28
C LEU A 202 3.00 9.20 -3.06
N ASN A 203 1.78 8.67 -3.12
CA ASN A 203 1.53 7.42 -3.84
C ASN A 203 1.67 7.60 -5.36
N LEU A 204 1.32 8.77 -5.92
CA LEU A 204 1.54 9.05 -7.34
C LEU A 204 3.02 9.23 -7.63
N MET A 205 3.75 9.87 -6.71
CA MET A 205 5.20 10.00 -6.79
C MET A 205 5.89 8.64 -6.85
N ILE A 206 5.51 7.70 -5.97
CA ILE A 206 6.07 6.35 -5.97
C ILE A 206 5.80 5.63 -7.28
N LYS A 207 4.56 5.70 -7.80
CA LYS A 207 4.20 5.13 -9.09
C LYS A 207 5.05 5.71 -10.22
N ARG A 208 5.23 7.03 -10.23
CA ARG A 208 5.99 7.72 -11.28
C ARG A 208 7.50 7.43 -11.22
N VAL A 209 8.07 7.35 -10.03
CA VAL A 209 9.45 6.89 -9.83
C VAL A 209 9.61 5.44 -10.29
N LYS A 210 8.67 4.55 -9.93
CA LYS A 210 8.67 3.16 -10.39
C LYS A 210 8.69 3.08 -11.92
N GLU A 211 7.75 3.77 -12.58
CA GLU A 211 7.68 3.85 -14.06
C GLU A 211 9.00 4.36 -14.67
N TYR A 212 9.58 5.43 -14.11
CA TYR A 212 10.83 6.01 -14.61
C TYR A 212 12.02 5.02 -14.53
N TYR A 213 12.24 4.39 -13.38
CA TYR A 213 13.36 3.45 -13.22
C TYR A 213 13.22 2.26 -14.16
N ILE A 214 12.00 1.76 -14.31
CA ILE A 214 11.70 0.69 -15.27
C ILE A 214 12.05 1.16 -16.68
N GLN A 215 11.55 2.32 -17.13
CA GLN A 215 11.88 2.86 -18.45
C GLN A 215 13.40 3.02 -18.65
N LYS A 216 14.12 3.57 -17.68
CA LYS A 216 15.57 3.80 -17.76
C LYS A 216 16.38 2.51 -17.88
N HIS A 217 16.06 1.49 -17.08
CA HIS A 217 16.78 0.21 -17.12
C HIS A 217 16.67 -0.46 -18.49
N PHE A 218 15.57 -0.23 -19.22
CA PHE A 218 15.35 -0.89 -20.50
C PHE A 218 15.56 -0.05 -21.76
N HIS A 219 15.40 1.28 -21.69
CA HIS A 219 15.80 2.15 -22.81
C HIS A 219 17.33 2.14 -23.03
N SER A 220 18.11 1.69 -22.04
CA SER A 220 19.55 1.40 -22.24
C SER A 220 19.80 0.16 -23.13
N LYS A 221 18.74 -0.61 -23.45
CA LYS A 221 18.80 -1.87 -24.22
C LYS A 221 17.93 -1.89 -25.49
N SER A 222 16.91 -1.03 -25.65
CA SER A 222 16.14 -0.93 -26.88
C SER A 222 15.79 0.52 -27.25
N VAL A 223 15.96 0.84 -28.53
CA VAL A 223 15.48 2.06 -29.18
C VAL A 223 14.14 1.68 -29.81
N HIS A 224 12.99 2.10 -29.27
CA HIS A 224 11.73 2.44 -29.97
C HIS A 224 10.55 2.64 -28.98
N ALA A 225 10.51 3.84 -28.38
CA ALA A 225 9.45 4.26 -27.48
C ALA A 225 8.11 4.43 -28.22
N GLU A 226 7.16 3.53 -27.97
CA GLU A 226 5.71 3.81 -27.79
C GLU A 226 4.90 2.50 -27.65
N GLN A 227 5.41 1.36 -28.16
CA GLN A 227 4.88 0.01 -27.88
C GLN A 227 5.66 -0.74 -26.78
N ASP A 228 6.81 -0.21 -26.37
CA ASP A 228 7.77 -0.88 -25.50
C ASP A 228 7.30 -1.09 -24.06
N ASN A 229 6.43 -0.23 -23.48
CA ASN A 229 6.13 -0.31 -22.04
C ASN A 229 5.74 -1.73 -21.58
N ILE A 230 4.94 -2.48 -22.33
CA ILE A 230 4.53 -3.87 -21.99
C ILE A 230 5.74 -4.83 -22.00
N PHE A 231 6.60 -4.75 -23.02
CA PHE A 231 7.79 -5.60 -23.18
C PHE A 231 8.88 -5.33 -22.12
N LEU A 232 9.01 -4.08 -21.64
CA LEU A 232 10.01 -3.73 -20.62
C LEU A 232 9.68 -4.32 -19.23
N TYR A 233 8.40 -4.60 -18.96
CA TYR A 233 7.99 -5.22 -17.70
C TYR A 233 8.30 -6.71 -17.65
N ASP A 234 8.20 -7.40 -18.79
CA ASP A 234 8.47 -8.83 -18.91
C ASP A 234 9.91 -9.17 -18.53
N ASP A 235 10.89 -8.32 -18.85
CA ASP A 235 12.30 -8.57 -18.55
C ASP A 235 12.66 -8.46 -17.05
N ILE A 236 12.07 -7.52 -16.29
CA ILE A 236 12.26 -7.43 -14.82
C ILE A 236 11.74 -8.70 -14.16
N VAL A 237 10.51 -9.05 -14.55
CA VAL A 237 9.84 -10.25 -14.10
C VAL A 237 10.67 -11.48 -14.46
N GLN A 238 11.23 -11.51 -15.67
CA GLN A 238 12.06 -12.60 -16.14
C GLN A 238 13.32 -12.79 -15.30
N ILE A 239 13.96 -11.73 -14.79
CA ILE A 239 15.09 -11.86 -13.85
C ILE A 239 14.65 -12.57 -12.57
N GLY A 240 13.51 -12.15 -12.00
CA GLY A 240 12.94 -12.80 -10.82
C GLY A 240 12.58 -14.26 -11.10
N LEU A 241 11.89 -14.53 -12.22
CA LEU A 241 11.46 -15.86 -12.64
C LEU A 241 12.65 -16.78 -12.93
N ASN A 242 13.72 -16.26 -13.55
CA ASN A 242 14.95 -17.02 -13.76
C ASN A 242 15.60 -17.42 -12.44
N SER A 243 15.58 -16.54 -11.43
CA SER A 243 16.06 -16.91 -10.09
C SER A 243 15.20 -17.99 -9.43
N ILE A 244 13.88 -17.95 -9.62
CA ILE A 244 12.99 -19.04 -9.15
C ILE A 244 13.32 -20.34 -9.86
N LYS A 245 13.43 -20.31 -11.19
CA LYS A 245 13.77 -21.46 -12.00
C LYS A 245 15.10 -22.08 -11.57
N GLU A 246 16.13 -21.26 -11.39
CA GLU A 246 17.43 -21.70 -10.88
C GLU A 246 17.28 -22.41 -9.53
N GLN A 247 16.56 -21.83 -8.56
CA GLN A 247 16.37 -22.46 -7.25
C GLN A 247 15.60 -23.79 -7.34
N LEU A 248 14.60 -23.89 -8.20
CA LEU A 248 13.86 -25.14 -8.42
C LEU A 248 14.79 -26.21 -9.02
N ASP A 249 15.49 -25.87 -10.09
CA ASP A 249 16.34 -26.77 -10.87
C ASP A 249 17.59 -27.21 -10.11
N THR A 250 18.19 -26.34 -9.28
CA THR A 250 19.45 -26.64 -8.61
C THR A 250 19.29 -27.15 -7.18
N TYR A 251 18.17 -26.86 -6.51
CA TYR A 251 18.01 -27.19 -5.09
C TYR A 251 16.78 -28.04 -4.78
N TYR A 252 15.59 -27.69 -5.26
CA TYR A 252 14.38 -28.38 -4.80
C TYR A 252 14.11 -29.70 -5.54
N VAL A 253 14.29 -29.72 -6.85
CA VAL A 253 14.13 -30.94 -7.66
C VAL A 253 15.24 -31.96 -7.38
N PRO A 254 16.54 -31.60 -7.38
CA PRO A 254 17.61 -32.57 -7.16
C PRO A 254 17.63 -33.17 -5.75
N ASN A 255 17.15 -32.44 -4.74
CA ASN A 255 17.07 -32.93 -3.35
C ASN A 255 15.77 -33.67 -3.04
N TYR A 256 15.00 -34.09 -4.07
CA TYR A 256 13.71 -34.79 -3.95
C TYR A 256 12.68 -34.10 -3.06
N ARG A 257 12.79 -32.78 -2.89
CA ARG A 257 11.80 -31.99 -2.14
C ARG A 257 10.57 -31.71 -3.00
N LEU A 258 10.73 -31.71 -4.32
CA LEU A 258 9.68 -31.57 -5.32
C LEU A 258 9.96 -32.54 -6.47
N ASN A 259 8.91 -32.99 -7.16
CA ASN A 259 9.06 -33.59 -8.49
C ASN A 259 9.01 -32.49 -9.58
N GLU A 260 9.35 -32.86 -10.82
CA GLU A 260 9.37 -31.93 -11.95
C GLU A 260 8.00 -31.28 -12.20
N ASN A 261 6.91 -32.04 -12.08
CA ASN A 261 5.56 -31.51 -12.24
C ASN A 261 5.21 -30.46 -11.17
N ASP A 262 5.59 -30.69 -9.91
CA ASP A 262 5.42 -29.70 -8.85
C ASP A 262 6.24 -28.43 -9.13
N ALA A 263 7.45 -28.57 -9.66
CA ALA A 263 8.29 -27.43 -10.04
C ALA A 263 7.66 -26.62 -11.18
N GLU A 264 7.07 -27.28 -12.18
CA GLU A 264 6.34 -26.62 -13.28
C GLU A 264 5.09 -25.87 -12.80
N LEU A 265 4.32 -26.48 -11.90
CA LEU A 265 3.15 -25.86 -11.29
C LEU A 265 3.54 -24.61 -10.50
N ILE A 266 4.59 -24.71 -9.68
CA ILE A 266 5.14 -23.57 -8.93
C ILE A 266 5.62 -22.49 -9.90
N MET A 267 6.37 -22.83 -10.94
CA MET A 267 6.86 -21.86 -11.93
C MET A 267 5.70 -21.13 -12.62
N SER A 268 4.63 -21.84 -12.94
CA SER A 268 3.41 -21.26 -13.53
C SER A 268 2.69 -20.33 -12.55
N SER A 269 2.61 -20.70 -11.27
CA SER A 269 2.11 -19.81 -10.23
C SER A 269 2.93 -18.53 -10.11
N PHE A 270 4.26 -18.62 -10.19
CA PHE A 270 5.14 -17.46 -10.14
C PHE A 270 5.00 -16.54 -11.36
N LYS A 271 4.69 -17.07 -12.54
CA LYS A 271 4.32 -16.26 -13.72
C LYS A 271 3.05 -15.45 -13.44
N ASN A 272 2.00 -16.07 -12.91
CA ASN A 272 0.77 -15.35 -12.56
C ASN A 272 0.99 -14.30 -11.47
N ILE A 273 1.76 -14.64 -10.42
CA ILE A 273 2.17 -13.70 -9.38
C ILE A 273 2.89 -12.51 -10.01
N SER A 274 3.78 -12.77 -10.97
CA SER A 274 4.55 -11.72 -11.62
C SER A 274 3.67 -10.79 -12.46
N GLU A 275 2.71 -11.31 -13.21
CA GLU A 275 1.73 -10.52 -13.96
C GLU A 275 0.89 -9.63 -13.03
N ASP A 276 0.51 -10.14 -11.86
CA ASP A 276 -0.25 -9.38 -10.87
C ASP A 276 0.61 -8.28 -10.22
N LEU A 277 1.86 -8.57 -9.88
CA LEU A 277 2.81 -7.56 -9.38
C LEU A 277 3.01 -6.41 -10.38
N LEU A 278 2.93 -6.68 -11.68
CA LEU A 278 2.96 -5.64 -12.72
C LEU A 278 1.70 -4.76 -12.68
N ASN A 279 0.55 -5.38 -12.43
CA ASN A 279 -0.76 -4.73 -12.44
C ASN A 279 -1.20 -4.13 -11.09
N GLY A 280 -0.26 -3.92 -10.17
CA GLY A 280 -0.53 -3.21 -8.91
C GLY A 280 -0.41 -4.06 -7.66
N GLY A 281 0.13 -5.27 -7.76
CA GLY A 281 0.42 -6.14 -6.62
C GLY A 281 -0.30 -7.49 -6.70
N MET A 282 -0.02 -8.38 -5.74
CA MET A 282 -0.67 -9.70 -5.72
C MET A 282 -2.17 -9.63 -5.43
N ASN A 283 -2.92 -10.52 -6.10
CA ASN A 283 -4.38 -10.62 -6.07
C ASN A 283 -4.90 -11.84 -5.30
N GLY A 284 -4.01 -12.57 -4.61
CA GLY A 284 -4.37 -13.75 -3.81
C GLY A 284 -3.22 -14.22 -2.92
N SER A 285 -3.48 -15.24 -2.11
CA SER A 285 -2.45 -15.90 -1.32
C SER A 285 -1.59 -16.83 -2.20
N LEU A 286 -0.40 -17.20 -1.73
CA LEU A 286 0.44 -18.19 -2.42
C LEU A 286 -0.27 -19.53 -2.62
N TYR A 287 -1.20 -19.88 -1.72
CA TYR A 287 -2.08 -21.02 -1.90
C TYR A 287 -3.01 -20.85 -3.10
N ASP A 288 -3.66 -19.69 -3.23
CA ASP A 288 -4.60 -19.42 -4.34
C ASP A 288 -3.89 -19.50 -5.69
N TYR A 289 -2.66 -18.95 -5.77
CA TYR A 289 -1.85 -19.05 -6.98
C TYR A 289 -1.48 -20.49 -7.32
N LEU A 290 -1.12 -21.33 -6.35
CA LEU A 290 -0.80 -22.74 -6.63
C LEU A 290 -2.04 -23.58 -6.91
N LYS A 291 -3.14 -23.33 -6.19
CA LYS A 291 -4.45 -23.96 -6.38
C LYS A 291 -5.01 -23.68 -7.78
N SER A 292 -4.77 -22.48 -8.33
CA SER A 292 -5.16 -22.13 -9.70
C SER A 292 -4.47 -23.01 -10.76
N GLN A 293 -3.26 -23.50 -10.46
CA GLN A 293 -2.50 -24.39 -11.34
C GLN A 293 -2.77 -25.87 -11.04
N ASN A 294 -3.06 -26.20 -9.78
CA ASN A 294 -3.44 -27.54 -9.34
C ASN A 294 -4.79 -27.53 -8.61
N VAL A 295 -5.86 -27.72 -9.38
CA VAL A 295 -7.25 -27.68 -8.89
C VAL A 295 -7.52 -28.74 -7.83
N SER A 296 -6.73 -29.81 -7.73
CA SER A 296 -6.89 -30.86 -6.71
C SER A 296 -6.17 -30.57 -5.39
N LEU A 297 -5.33 -29.53 -5.32
CA LEU A 297 -4.55 -29.17 -4.13
C LEU A 297 -5.48 -28.81 -2.95
N SER A 298 -5.38 -29.50 -1.83
CA SER A 298 -6.08 -29.09 -0.60
C SER A 298 -5.26 -28.05 0.17
N SER A 299 -5.95 -27.24 0.99
CA SER A 299 -5.30 -26.30 1.90
C SER A 299 -4.31 -27.01 2.85
N GLU A 300 -4.73 -28.14 3.44
CA GLU A 300 -3.89 -28.94 4.34
C GLU A 300 -2.57 -29.37 3.67
N LYS A 301 -2.67 -29.90 2.44
CA LYS A 301 -1.50 -30.33 1.67
C LYS A 301 -0.58 -29.16 1.31
N PHE A 302 -1.15 -27.99 0.99
CA PHE A 302 -0.35 -26.79 0.76
C PHE A 302 0.47 -26.42 1.99
N TYR A 303 -0.16 -26.34 3.16
CA TYR A 303 0.52 -25.93 4.39
C TYR A 303 1.55 -26.95 4.88
N SER A 304 1.35 -28.26 4.62
CA SER A 304 2.34 -29.28 4.95
C SER A 304 3.52 -29.32 3.99
N ASP A 305 3.26 -29.28 2.68
CA ASP A 305 4.26 -29.68 1.68
C ASP A 305 4.87 -28.48 0.93
N TYR A 306 4.09 -27.43 0.66
CA TYR A 306 4.47 -26.36 -0.27
C TYR A 306 4.70 -25.00 0.38
N HIS A 307 4.05 -24.71 1.52
CA HIS A 307 4.04 -23.37 2.11
C HIS A 307 5.43 -22.82 2.43
N SER A 308 6.32 -23.64 3.00
CA SER A 308 7.69 -23.20 3.32
C SER A 308 8.51 -22.89 2.05
N ILE A 309 8.37 -23.72 1.02
CA ILE A 309 9.05 -23.59 -0.26
C ILE A 309 8.56 -22.35 -1.00
N MET A 310 7.23 -22.23 -1.18
CA MET A 310 6.60 -21.09 -1.84
C MET A 310 6.95 -19.77 -1.15
N ASN A 311 6.93 -19.71 0.18
CA ASN A 311 7.34 -18.50 0.91
C ASN A 311 8.80 -18.13 0.70
N TYR A 312 9.70 -19.12 0.73
CA TYR A 312 11.12 -18.88 0.49
C TYR A 312 11.36 -18.34 -0.92
N LEU A 313 10.82 -19.03 -1.93
CA LEU A 313 10.90 -18.63 -3.33
C LEU A 313 10.30 -17.22 -3.52
N PHE A 314 9.15 -16.95 -2.90
CA PHE A 314 8.49 -15.65 -3.00
C PHE A 314 9.33 -14.52 -2.38
N ASN A 315 9.96 -14.76 -1.23
CA ASN A 315 10.85 -13.77 -0.63
C ASN A 315 12.10 -13.53 -1.48
N ASN A 316 12.67 -14.58 -2.08
CA ASN A 316 13.79 -14.41 -3.02
C ASN A 316 13.35 -13.63 -4.26
N PHE A 317 12.23 -14.00 -4.88
CA PHE A 317 11.66 -13.30 -6.04
C PHE A 317 11.46 -11.81 -5.78
N LYS A 318 10.80 -11.45 -4.67
CA LYS A 318 10.61 -10.05 -4.25
C LYS A 318 11.94 -9.31 -4.10
N LYS A 319 12.96 -9.97 -3.53
CA LYS A 319 14.29 -9.39 -3.34
C LYS A 319 14.96 -9.08 -4.68
N GLN A 320 14.93 -10.02 -5.63
CA GLN A 320 15.53 -9.83 -6.96
C GLN A 320 14.88 -8.68 -7.72
N ILE A 321 13.54 -8.61 -7.70
CA ILE A 321 12.80 -7.55 -8.37
C ILE A 321 13.04 -6.18 -7.71
N ALA A 322 13.09 -6.13 -6.37
CA ALA A 322 13.33 -4.88 -5.66
C ALA A 322 14.74 -4.30 -5.86
N ASN A 323 15.74 -5.13 -6.19
CA ASN A 323 17.11 -4.67 -6.43
C ASN A 323 17.26 -3.80 -7.70
N LEU A 324 16.24 -3.75 -8.55
CA LEU A 324 16.24 -3.00 -9.80
C LEU A 324 15.92 -1.50 -9.64
N VAL A 325 15.66 -1.04 -8.42
CA VAL A 325 15.40 0.39 -8.11
C VAL A 325 16.45 0.94 -7.16
N GLU A 326 17.73 0.71 -7.50
CA GLU A 326 18.90 1.22 -6.76
C GLU A 326 19.52 2.47 -7.39
#